data_AF-A0A9E7SX89-F1
#
_entry.id   AF-A0A9E7SX89-F1
#
_cell.length_a   1.000
_cell.length_b   1.000
_cell.length_c   1.000
_cell.angle_alpha   90.00
_cell.angle_beta   90.00
_cell.angle_gamma   90.00
#
_symmetry.space_group_name_H-M   'P 1'
#
loop_
_entity.id
_entity.type
_entity.pdbx_description
1 polymer ?
#
loop_
_entity_poly.entity_id
_entity_poly.type
_entity_poly.pdbx_seq_one_letter_code
_entity_poly.pdbx_strand_id
1 'polypeptide(L)'
;MRPDLQNRRRELWKRVVILGEDEQDVITDLAETYDVAEDTIAEDLSTMETWLSDLYRSGKARDVSPLVELQEIRHRLHQMAEEAQAAGELALELKIRKELTRTIDQEQRIGQTVKLEVEKSRQEKLMDDVGFQL
;
A
#
# COMPACT_ATOMS: atom_id res chain seq x y z
N MET A 1 5.73 12.16 -13.26
CA MET A 1 6.40 12.28 -11.94
C MET A 1 7.90 12.10 -12.13
N ARG A 2 8.75 12.79 -11.34
CA ARG A 2 10.21 12.56 -11.38
C ARG A 2 10.52 11.15 -10.84
N PRO A 3 11.50 10.41 -11.38
CA PRO A 3 11.80 9.04 -10.96
C PRO A 3 12.10 8.92 -9.45
N ASP A 4 12.86 9.85 -8.89
CA ASP A 4 13.24 9.81 -7.47
C ASP A 4 12.04 10.05 -6.55
N LEU A 5 11.18 11.01 -6.90
CA LEU A 5 9.91 11.27 -6.20
C LEU A 5 8.97 10.06 -6.27
N GLN A 6 8.94 9.41 -7.43
CA GLN A 6 8.15 8.19 -7.63
C GLN A 6 8.63 7.04 -6.74
N ASN A 7 9.93 6.79 -6.70
CA ASN A 7 10.51 5.72 -5.90
C ASN A 7 10.31 5.97 -4.41
N ARG A 8 10.57 7.19 -3.95
CA ARG A 8 10.36 7.61 -2.56
C ARG A 8 8.92 7.40 -2.11
N ARG A 9 7.96 7.91 -2.87
CA ARG A 9 6.52 7.77 -2.55
C ARG A 9 6.04 6.32 -2.60
N ARG A 10 6.56 5.54 -3.56
CA ARG A 10 6.29 4.09 -3.62
C ARG A 10 6.80 3.37 -2.38
N GLU A 11 8.01 3.70 -1.95
CA GLU A 11 8.65 3.05 -0.81
C GLU A 11 8.00 3.45 0.50
N LEU A 12 7.67 4.73 0.68
CA LEU A 12 6.86 5.25 1.78
C LEU A 12 5.53 4.51 1.91
N TRP A 13 4.77 4.45 0.81
CA TRP A 13 3.49 3.74 0.81
C TRP A 13 3.67 2.25 1.10
N LYS A 14 4.70 1.59 0.55
CA LYS A 14 4.95 0.18 0.83
C LYS A 14 5.22 -0.03 2.33
N ARG A 15 6.13 0.74 2.92
CA ARG A 15 6.52 0.56 4.33
C ARG A 15 5.39 0.87 5.30
N VAL A 16 4.67 1.98 5.10
CA VAL A 16 3.56 2.35 6.00
C VAL A 16 2.30 1.53 5.76
N VAL A 17 1.84 1.41 4.51
CA VAL A 17 0.51 0.84 4.21
C VAL A 17 0.56 -0.68 4.05
N ILE A 18 1.62 -1.22 3.44
CA ILE A 18 1.72 -2.66 3.17
C ILE A 18 2.41 -3.40 4.32
N LEU A 19 3.53 -2.87 4.81
CA LEU A 19 4.31 -3.50 5.88
C LEU A 19 3.82 -3.10 7.27
N GLY A 20 3.09 -1.99 7.40
CA GLY A 20 2.57 -1.52 8.69
C GLY A 20 3.68 -1.09 9.65
N GLU A 21 4.80 -0.63 9.10
CA GLU A 21 5.91 -0.09 9.89
C GLU A 21 5.51 1.22 10.57
N ASP A 22 6.20 1.55 11.67
CA ASP A 22 5.95 2.78 12.40
C ASP A 22 6.21 4.00 11.50
N GLU A 23 5.27 4.94 11.48
CA GLU A 23 5.32 6.09 10.59
C GLU A 23 6.56 6.95 10.85
N GLN A 24 6.96 7.12 12.11
CA GLN A 24 8.09 7.96 12.48
C GLN A 24 9.42 7.30 12.08
N ASP A 25 9.54 5.98 12.29
CA ASP A 25 10.71 5.22 11.84
C ASP A 25 10.86 5.27 10.31
N VAL A 26 9.75 5.08 9.58
CA VAL A 26 9.75 5.15 8.11
C VAL A 26 10.09 6.55 7.60
N ILE A 27 9.55 7.60 8.23
CA ILE A 27 9.85 8.99 7.89
C ILE A 27 11.35 9.27 8.03
N THR A 28 11.93 8.88 9.17
CA THR A 28 13.35 9.11 9.48
C THR A 28 14.25 8.38 8.47
N ASP A 29 14.00 7.08 8.26
CA ASP A 29 14.79 6.26 7.34
C ASP A 29 14.72 6.75 5.90
N LEU A 30 13.53 7.16 5.42
CA LEU A 30 13.36 7.62 4.05
C LEU A 30 13.89 9.03 3.84
N ALA A 31 13.85 9.89 4.87
CA ALA A 31 14.48 11.20 4.84
C ALA A 31 16.00 11.06 4.63
N GLU A 32 16.65 10.16 5.38
CA GLU A 32 18.07 9.85 5.20
C GLU A 32 18.36 9.21 3.83
N THR A 33 17.58 8.20 3.44
CA THR A 33 17.81 7.44 2.19
C THR A 33 17.72 8.33 0.95
N TYR A 34 16.79 9.28 0.94
CA TYR A 34 16.52 10.14 -0.21
C TYR A 34 17.12 11.55 -0.06
N ASP A 35 17.91 11.81 0.99
CA ASP A 35 18.53 13.10 1.29
C ASP A 35 17.52 14.27 1.25
N VAL A 36 16.42 14.11 1.98
CA VAL A 36 15.36 15.13 2.11
C VAL A 36 14.99 15.34 3.57
N ALA A 37 14.35 16.46 3.88
CA ALA A 37 13.85 16.72 5.23
C ALA A 37 12.71 15.75 5.60
N GLU A 38 12.65 15.34 6.87
CA GLU A 38 11.56 14.51 7.41
C GLU A 38 10.19 15.11 7.12
N ASP A 39 10.03 16.43 7.24
CA ASP A 39 8.81 17.16 6.90
C ASP A 39 8.34 16.89 5.47
N THR A 40 9.26 16.64 4.53
CA THR A 40 8.92 16.31 3.13
C THR A 40 8.32 14.91 3.03
N ILE A 41 8.82 13.95 3.82
CA ILE A 41 8.27 12.59 3.86
C ILE A 41 6.94 12.58 4.60
N ALA A 42 6.82 13.35 5.69
CA ALA A 42 5.56 13.55 6.41
C ALA A 42 4.50 14.21 5.52
N GLU A 43 4.87 15.21 4.71
CA GLU A 43 3.98 15.80 3.71
C GLU A 43 3.57 14.77 2.66
N ASP A 44 4.52 13.98 2.14
CA ASP A 44 4.21 12.88 1.22
C ASP A 44 3.21 11.91 1.85
N LEU A 45 3.39 11.53 3.11
CA LEU A 45 2.51 10.62 3.85
C LEU A 45 1.10 11.21 4.00
N SER A 46 1.00 12.46 4.44
CA SER A 46 -0.29 13.15 4.64
C SER A 46 -1.07 13.38 3.35
N THR A 47 -0.35 13.52 2.22
CA THR A 47 -0.94 13.75 0.90
C THR A 47 -1.04 12.47 0.07
N MET A 48 -0.84 11.30 0.68
CA MET A 48 -0.73 10.01 0.00
C MET A 48 -1.87 9.75 -0.97
N GLU A 49 -3.11 9.94 -0.54
CA GLU A 49 -4.31 9.73 -1.37
C GLU A 49 -4.28 10.54 -2.68
N THR A 50 -3.66 11.72 -2.67
CA THR A 50 -3.64 12.62 -3.83
C THR A 50 -2.71 12.14 -4.93
N TRP A 51 -1.55 11.56 -4.58
CA TRP A 51 -0.54 11.14 -5.54
C TRP A 51 -0.51 9.64 -5.81
N LEU A 52 -1.23 8.86 -5.02
CA LEU A 52 -1.27 7.40 -5.17
C LEU A 52 -1.74 7.02 -6.58
N SER A 53 -2.76 7.71 -7.10
CA SER A 53 -3.26 7.52 -8.46
C SER A 53 -2.22 7.75 -9.58
N ASP A 54 -1.28 8.68 -9.37
CA ASP A 54 -0.22 9.00 -10.33
C ASP A 54 0.95 8.01 -10.29
N LEU A 55 1.17 7.39 -9.13
CA LEU A 55 2.11 6.28 -8.96
C LEU A 55 1.72 5.08 -9.82
N TYR A 56 0.41 4.86 -9.99
CA TYR A 56 -0.16 3.76 -10.76
C TYR A 56 -0.12 4.01 -12.27
N ARG A 57 -0.43 5.24 -12.72
CA ARG A 57 -0.47 5.60 -14.15
C ARG A 57 0.89 5.57 -14.87
N SER A 58 2.00 5.62 -14.14
CA SER A 58 3.35 5.74 -14.70
C SER A 58 4.04 4.41 -15.07
N GLY A 59 3.29 3.30 -15.14
CA GLY A 59 3.39 2.35 -16.25
C GLY A 59 4.72 1.63 -16.54
N LYS A 60 5.51 1.28 -15.52
CA LYS A 60 6.67 0.36 -15.68
C LYS A 60 6.81 -0.74 -14.62
N ALA A 61 5.87 -0.90 -13.70
CA ALA A 61 5.93 -1.99 -12.72
C ALA A 61 5.04 -3.14 -13.20
N ARG A 62 5.68 -4.21 -13.73
CA ARG A 62 5.08 -5.54 -13.86
C ARG A 62 4.89 -6.23 -12.49
N ASP A 63 5.29 -5.56 -11.42
CA ASP A 63 5.29 -6.03 -10.04
C ASP A 63 4.43 -5.14 -9.15
N VAL A 64 3.20 -4.84 -9.58
CA VAL A 64 2.21 -4.28 -8.66
C VAL A 64 1.85 -5.41 -7.69
N SER A 65 2.09 -5.19 -6.38
CA SER A 65 1.75 -6.21 -5.38
C SER A 65 0.26 -6.54 -5.51
N PRO A 66 -0.16 -7.81 -5.54
CA PRO A 66 -1.57 -8.19 -5.68
C PRO A 66 -2.52 -7.51 -4.68
N LEU A 67 -2.02 -7.15 -3.48
CA LEU A 67 -2.78 -6.41 -2.49
C LEU A 67 -3.23 -5.03 -2.98
N VAL A 68 -2.44 -4.44 -3.87
CA VAL A 68 -2.56 -3.07 -4.38
C VAL A 68 -3.58 -3.03 -5.51
N GLU A 69 -3.49 -4.00 -6.43
CA GLU A 69 -4.50 -4.20 -7.45
C GLU A 69 -5.87 -4.43 -6.81
N LEU A 70 -5.92 -5.19 -5.71
CA LEU A 70 -7.16 -5.39 -4.97
C LEU A 70 -7.68 -4.11 -4.32
N GLN A 71 -6.81 -3.28 -3.74
CA GLN A 71 -7.20 -1.97 -3.18
C GLN A 71 -7.76 -1.03 -4.26
N GLU A 72 -7.17 -1.01 -5.47
CA GLU A 72 -7.70 -0.26 -6.61
C GLU A 72 -9.07 -0.80 -7.06
N ILE A 73 -9.20 -2.13 -7.18
CA ILE A 73 -10.45 -2.78 -7.52
C ILE A 73 -11.52 -2.42 -6.49
N ARG A 74 -11.19 -2.44 -5.19
CA ARG A 74 -12.11 -2.05 -4.12
C ARG A 74 -12.55 -0.60 -4.25
N HIS A 75 -11.62 0.33 -4.49
CA HIS A 75 -11.95 1.74 -4.66
C HIS A 75 -12.89 1.95 -5.86
N ARG A 76 -12.61 1.29 -6.99
CA ARG A 76 -13.46 1.36 -8.18
C ARG A 76 -14.84 0.74 -7.95
N LEU A 77 -14.92 -0.38 -7.25
CA LEU A 77 -16.18 -1.02 -6.89
C LEU A 77 -17.01 -0.14 -5.95
N HIS A 78 -16.39 0.62 -5.04
CA HIS A 78 -17.09 1.63 -4.23
C HIS A 78 -17.75 2.70 -5.10
N GLN A 79 -16.99 3.30 -6.03
CA GLN A 79 -17.52 4.31 -6.96
C GLN A 79 -18.69 3.77 -7.78
N MET A 80 -18.55 2.56 -8.34
CA MET A 80 -19.62 1.93 -9.13
C MET A 80 -20.87 1.62 -8.28
N ALA A 81 -20.69 1.28 -7.00
CA ALA A 81 -21.83 1.05 -6.10
C ALA A 81 -22.60 2.35 -5.82
N GLU A 82 -21.89 3.46 -5.61
CA GLU A 82 -22.49 4.79 -5.43
C GLU A 82 -23.23 5.26 -6.69
N GLU A 83 -22.63 5.05 -7.87
CA GLU A 83 -23.27 5.34 -9.16
C GLU A 83 -24.54 4.50 -9.37
N ALA A 84 -24.49 3.20 -9.11
CA ALA A 84 -25.64 2.31 -9.22
C ALA A 84 -26.75 2.68 -8.23
N GLN A 85 -26.37 3.06 -7.00
CA GLN A 85 -27.31 3.54 -5.99
C GLN A 85 -27.99 4.85 -6.44
N ALA A 86 -27.21 5.82 -6.96
CA ALA A 86 -27.73 7.08 -7.47
C ALA A 86 -28.65 6.91 -8.68
N ALA A 87 -28.39 5.89 -9.51
CA ALA A 87 -29.22 5.52 -10.65
C ALA A 87 -30.47 4.69 -10.28
N GLY A 88 -30.60 4.26 -9.02
CA GLY A 88 -31.69 3.38 -8.56
C GLY A 88 -31.57 1.93 -9.04
N GLU A 89 -30.40 1.53 -9.54
CA GLU A 89 -30.14 0.19 -10.06
C GLU A 89 -29.78 -0.81 -8.93
N LEU A 90 -30.77 -1.10 -8.07
CA LEU A 90 -30.60 -1.92 -6.86
C LEU A 90 -29.98 -3.31 -7.11
N ALA A 91 -30.31 -3.95 -8.24
CA ALA A 91 -29.77 -5.26 -8.59
C ALA A 91 -28.28 -5.20 -8.95
N LEU A 92 -27.86 -4.13 -9.63
CA LEU A 92 -26.46 -3.87 -9.97
C LEU A 92 -25.66 -3.49 -8.73
N GLU A 93 -26.21 -2.61 -7.89
CA GLU A 93 -25.62 -2.23 -6.60
C GLU A 93 -25.34 -3.47 -5.72
N LEU A 94 -26.34 -4.35 -5.55
CA LEU A 94 -26.18 -5.58 -4.77
C LEU A 94 -25.09 -6.50 -5.32
N LYS A 95 -24.97 -6.60 -6.66
CA LYS A 95 -23.93 -7.39 -7.31
C LYS A 95 -22.54 -6.80 -7.05
N ILE A 96 -22.39 -5.48 -7.17
CA ILE A 96 -21.14 -4.77 -6.92
C ILE A 96 -20.74 -4.90 -5.46
N ARG A 97 -21.67 -4.72 -4.51
CA ARG A 97 -21.40 -4.88 -3.07
C ARG A 97 -20.93 -6.28 -2.69
N LYS A 98 -21.47 -7.33 -3.33
CA LYS A 98 -20.97 -8.72 -3.14
C LYS A 98 -19.54 -8.89 -3.63
N GLU A 99 -19.21 -8.28 -4.77
CA GLU A 99 -17.86 -8.32 -5.30
C GLU A 99 -16.89 -7.54 -4.41
N LEU A 100 -17.33 -6.41 -3.86
CA LEU A 100 -16.57 -5.61 -2.89
C LEU A 100 -16.19 -6.42 -1.64
N THR A 101 -17.13 -7.20 -1.08
CA THR A 101 -16.84 -8.10 0.04
C THR A 101 -15.78 -9.13 -0.33
N ARG A 102 -15.85 -9.72 -1.53
CA ARG A 102 -14.85 -10.70 -2.00
C ARG A 102 -13.46 -10.08 -2.15
N THR A 103 -13.38 -8.86 -2.68
CA THR A 103 -12.12 -8.13 -2.81
C THR A 103 -11.53 -7.84 -1.43
N ILE A 104 -12.34 -7.39 -0.46
CA ILE A 104 -11.89 -7.17 0.93
C ILE A 104 -11.37 -8.46 1.55
N ASP A 105 -12.07 -9.59 1.38
CA ASP A 105 -11.63 -10.88 1.92
C ASP A 105 -10.29 -11.33 1.32
N GLN A 106 -10.08 -11.08 0.02
CA GLN A 106 -8.81 -11.38 -0.66
C GLN A 106 -7.69 -10.46 -0.16
N GLU A 107 -7.95 -9.16 0.02
CA GLU A 107 -6.98 -8.24 0.60
C GLU A 107 -6.55 -8.67 2.00
N GLN A 108 -7.50 -9.06 2.86
CA GLN A 108 -7.19 -9.50 4.21
C GLN A 108 -6.31 -10.75 4.22
N ARG A 109 -6.59 -11.73 3.35
CA ARG A 109 -5.77 -12.94 3.23
C ARG A 109 -4.35 -12.62 2.77
N ILE A 110 -4.21 -11.80 1.73
CA ILE A 110 -2.89 -11.43 1.22
C ILE A 110 -2.14 -10.58 2.23
N GLY A 111 -2.80 -9.62 2.88
CA GLY A 111 -2.20 -8.81 3.94
C GLY A 111 -1.73 -9.64 5.15
N GLN A 112 -2.46 -10.69 5.54
CA GLN A 112 -2.01 -11.62 6.58
C GLN A 112 -0.77 -12.40 6.17
N THR A 113 -0.72 -12.90 4.93
CA THR A 113 0.46 -13.60 4.40
C THR A 113 1.69 -12.69 4.36
N VAL A 114 1.53 -11.45 3.88
CA VAL A 114 2.62 -10.46 3.83
C VAL A 114 3.13 -10.15 5.24
N LYS A 115 2.25 -9.97 6.23
CA LYS A 115 2.66 -9.76 7.63
C LYS A 115 3.48 -10.92 8.18
N LEU A 116 3.08 -12.16 7.90
CA LEU A 116 3.82 -13.35 8.34
C LEU A 116 5.21 -13.44 7.69
N GLU A 117 5.34 -13.08 6.42
CA GLU A 117 6.64 -13.04 5.73
C GLU A 117 7.57 -11.99 6.31
N VAL A 118 7.04 -10.79 6.63
CA VAL A 118 7.81 -9.70 7.25
C VAL A 118 8.30 -10.09 8.65
N GLU A 119 7.41 -10.68 9.47
CA GLU A 119 7.74 -11.15 10.81
C GLU A 119 8.86 -12.21 10.76
N LYS A 120 8.77 -13.12 9.79
CA LYS A 120 9.77 -14.16 9.56
C LYS A 120 11.12 -13.57 9.12
N SER A 121 11.13 -12.63 8.17
CA SER A 121 12.37 -11.95 7.76
C SER A 121 12.98 -11.12 8.89
N ARG A 122 12.17 -10.54 9.79
CA ARG A 122 12.66 -9.84 10.99
C ARG A 122 13.30 -10.82 11.98
N GLN A 123 12.68 -11.98 12.21
CA GLN A 123 13.25 -13.04 13.05
C GLN A 123 14.55 -13.60 12.48
N GLU A 124 14.64 -13.81 11.16
CA GLU A 124 15.86 -14.28 10.49
C GLU A 124 17.00 -13.26 10.67
N LYS A 125 16.75 -11.97 10.45
CA LYS A 125 17.76 -10.92 10.71
C LYS A 125 18.22 -10.89 12.17
N LEU A 126 17.30 -11.03 13.12
CA LEU A 126 17.64 -11.09 14.54
C LEU A 126 18.47 -12.34 14.90
N MET A 127 18.24 -13.47 14.23
CA MET A 127 19.06 -14.68 14.45
C MET A 127 20.46 -14.56 13.83
N ASP A 128 20.58 -13.92 12.67
CA ASP A 128 21.87 -13.63 12.04
C ASP A 128 22.72 -12.68 12.90
N ASP A 129 22.10 -11.66 13.51
CA ASP A 129 22.79 -10.70 14.40
C ASP A 129 23.27 -11.34 15.72
N VAL A 130 22.57 -12.36 16.23
CA VAL A 130 22.97 -13.10 17.44
C VAL A 130 24.04 -14.16 17.13
N GLY A 131 24.19 -14.57 15.87
CA GLY A 131 25.12 -15.61 15.41
C GLY A 131 26.60 -15.22 15.33
N PHE A 132 26.96 -13.95 15.52
CA PHE A 132 28.31 -13.42 15.28
C PHE A 132 29.14 -13.13 16.57
N GLN A 133 29.03 -13.97 17.60
CA GLN A 133 29.82 -13.85 18.85
C GLN A 133 30.54 -15.12 19.32
N LEU A 134 30.90 -16.06 18.43
CA LEU A 134 31.85 -17.14 18.74
C LEU A 134 32.95 -17.24 17.68
#